data_AF-A0A9E0AJ90-F1
#
_entry.id   AF-A0A9E0AJ90-F1
#
_cell.length_a   1.000
_cell.length_b   1.000
_cell.length_c   1.000
_cell.angle_alpha   90.00
_cell.angle_beta   90.00
_cell.angle_gamma   90.00
#
_symmetry.space_group_name_H-M   'P 1'
#
loop_
_entity.id
_entity.type
_entity.pdbx_description
1 polymer ?
#
loop_
_entity_poly.entity_id
_entity_poly.type
_entity_poly.pdbx_seq_one_letter_code
_entity_poly.pdbx_strand_id
1 'polypeptide(L)'
;MKIILSIMFLTLLQLYGFSQETFTSRKGSKFFPGHLEVVITVDSKNVRYELFNHWYSLSYAELRQITIPLDSLNEFNQKNDSLKIEIRKGRVKLVDKKYRLSRKIYHRNLCASASTMRKISFAYKISSQQKNIRHFELYDREDLKLEEEEFRKKVFGKLKEKTK
;
A
#
# COMPACT_ATOMS: atom_id res chain seq x y z
N MET A 1 -23.05 35.00 -23.59
CA MET A 1 -21.72 34.39 -23.86
C MET A 1 -20.90 34.10 -22.60
N LYS A 2 -20.75 35.04 -21.65
CA LYS A 2 -19.94 34.82 -20.43
C LYS A 2 -20.37 33.61 -19.59
N ILE A 3 -21.68 33.42 -19.39
CA ILE A 3 -22.23 32.30 -18.60
C ILE A 3 -21.96 30.93 -19.27
N ILE A 4 -22.07 30.85 -20.59
CA ILE A 4 -21.81 29.62 -21.35
C ILE A 4 -20.33 29.24 -21.27
N LEU A 5 -19.42 30.22 -21.37
CA LEU A 5 -17.99 29.99 -21.17
C LEU A 5 -17.66 29.52 -19.75
N SER A 6 -18.31 30.10 -18.73
CA SER A 6 -18.14 29.68 -17.33
C SER A 6 -18.62 28.25 -17.09
N ILE A 7 -19.73 27.84 -17.71
CA ILE A 7 -20.25 26.47 -17.61
C ILE A 7 -19.31 25.47 -18.31
N MET A 8 -18.78 25.80 -19.50
CA MET A 8 -17.77 24.98 -20.18
C MET A 8 -16.49 24.83 -19.36
N PHE A 9 -16.04 25.89 -18.69
CA PHE A 9 -14.84 25.86 -17.86
C PHE A 9 -15.03 24.99 -16.60
N LEU A 10 -16.21 25.06 -15.97
CA LEU A 10 -16.57 24.23 -14.81
C LEU A 10 -16.71 22.74 -15.15
N THR A 11 -17.21 22.38 -16.34
CA THR A 11 -17.30 20.97 -16.77
C THR A 11 -15.95 20.39 -17.17
N LEU A 12 -15.04 21.20 -17.72
CA LEU A 12 -13.65 20.78 -18.01
C LEU A 12 -12.84 20.51 -16.73
N LEU A 13 -13.06 21.27 -15.65
CA LEU A 13 -12.43 21.04 -14.35
C LEU A 13 -12.87 19.72 -13.69
N GLN A 14 -14.09 19.24 -13.96
CA GLN A 14 -14.57 17.96 -13.45
C GLN A 14 -13.90 16.74 -14.12
N LEU A 15 -13.27 16.91 -15.29
CA LEU A 15 -12.60 15.84 -16.02
C LEU A 15 -11.11 15.68 -15.67
N TYR A 16 -10.55 16.60 -14.89
CA TYR A 16 -9.16 16.51 -14.39
C TYR A 16 -9.03 15.69 -13.09
N GLY A 17 -10.07 14.94 -12.72
CA GLY A 17 -9.94 13.89 -11.72
C GLY A 17 -9.00 12.81 -12.25
N PHE A 18 -7.70 12.98 -12.01
CA PHE A 18 -6.71 11.93 -12.25
C PHE A 18 -7.13 10.69 -11.46
N SER A 19 -7.66 9.70 -12.17
CA SER A 19 -8.14 8.47 -11.58
C SER A 19 -6.95 7.68 -11.03
N GLN A 20 -6.80 7.67 -9.71
CA GLN A 20 -5.94 6.73 -9.02
C GLN A 20 -6.71 5.40 -8.90
N GLU A 21 -6.24 4.36 -9.56
CA GLU A 21 -6.81 3.02 -9.45
C GLU A 21 -6.02 2.18 -8.45
N THR A 22 -6.71 1.48 -7.56
CA THR A 22 -6.07 0.59 -6.57
C THR A 22 -6.55 -0.84 -6.73
N PHE A 23 -5.65 -1.73 -7.13
CA PHE A 23 -5.84 -3.16 -7.32
C PHE A 23 -5.34 -3.92 -6.10
N THR A 24 -6.10 -4.89 -5.64
CA THR A 24 -5.86 -5.52 -4.33
C THR A 24 -6.08 -7.02 -4.37
N SER A 25 -5.27 -7.75 -3.61
CA SER A 25 -5.32 -9.20 -3.67
C SER A 25 -4.83 -9.83 -2.40
N ARG A 26 -5.49 -10.91 -1.97
CA ARG A 26 -5.06 -11.74 -0.84
C ARG A 26 -4.53 -13.10 -1.30
N LYS A 27 -3.41 -13.57 -0.75
CA LYS A 27 -2.90 -14.94 -0.92
C LYS A 27 -2.63 -15.58 0.45
N GLY A 28 -3.51 -16.47 0.89
CA GLY A 28 -3.29 -17.26 2.11
C GLY A 28 -2.39 -18.47 1.89
N SER A 29 -1.78 -18.95 2.97
CA SER A 29 -1.25 -20.32 3.04
C SER A 29 -2.41 -21.30 3.19
N LYS A 30 -2.28 -22.51 2.63
CA LYS A 30 -3.25 -23.60 2.89
C LYS A 30 -3.10 -24.19 4.31
N PHE A 31 -1.96 -23.97 4.97
CA PHE A 31 -1.55 -24.75 6.14
C PHE A 31 -1.18 -23.92 7.38
N PHE A 32 -1.10 -22.59 7.29
CA PHE A 32 -0.70 -21.74 8.41
C PHE A 32 -1.59 -20.50 8.51
N PRO A 33 -1.86 -20.01 9.73
CA PRO A 33 -2.57 -18.75 9.92
C PRO A 33 -1.75 -17.61 9.31
N GLY A 34 -2.39 -16.85 8.43
CA GLY A 34 -1.83 -15.67 7.78
C GLY A 34 -1.91 -15.68 6.26
N HIS A 35 -1.71 -14.50 5.68
CA HIS A 35 -1.80 -14.29 4.25
C HIS A 35 -1.00 -13.06 3.81
N LEU A 36 -0.64 -13.06 2.53
CA LEU A 36 -0.09 -11.91 1.86
C LEU A 36 -1.22 -11.00 1.39
N GLU A 37 -1.13 -9.71 1.69
CA GLU A 37 -1.96 -8.66 1.10
C GLU A 37 -1.14 -7.87 0.08
N VAL A 38 -1.61 -7.88 -1.16
CA VAL A 38 -1.02 -7.20 -2.29
C VAL A 38 -1.84 -5.95 -2.56
N VAL A 39 -1.18 -4.81 -2.67
CA VAL A 39 -1.77 -3.54 -3.09
C VAL A 39 -0.97 -3.00 -4.26
N ILE A 40 -1.63 -2.71 -5.37
CA ILE A 40 -1.03 -2.03 -6.52
C ILE A 40 -1.85 -0.77 -6.78
N THR A 41 -1.23 0.38 -6.56
CA THR A 41 -1.80 1.68 -6.90
C THR A 41 -1.24 2.13 -8.24
N VAL A 42 -2.11 2.53 -9.16
CA VAL A 42 -1.74 3.13 -10.45
C VAL A 42 -2.30 4.54 -10.45
N ASP A 43 -1.43 5.53 -10.59
CA ASP A 43 -1.81 6.93 -10.82
C ASP A 43 -1.24 7.40 -12.17
N SER A 44 -1.38 8.68 -12.50
CA SER A 44 -0.94 9.23 -13.79
C SER A 44 0.58 9.28 -13.96
N LYS A 45 1.34 9.11 -12.88
CA LYS A 45 2.80 9.22 -12.87
C LYS A 45 3.48 7.90 -12.54
N ASN A 46 2.87 7.07 -11.70
CA ASN A 46 3.53 5.95 -11.07
C ASN A 46 2.64 4.71 -10.94
N VAL A 47 3.32 3.56 -10.86
CA VAL A 47 2.80 2.30 -10.35
C VAL A 47 3.49 2.00 -9.04
N ARG A 48 2.74 1.99 -7.94
CA ARG A 48 3.21 1.59 -6.62
C ARG A 48 2.73 0.19 -6.28
N TYR A 49 3.65 -0.73 -6.06
CA TYR A 49 3.40 -2.08 -5.56
C TYR A 49 3.83 -2.19 -4.11
N GLU A 50 2.90 -2.65 -3.27
CA GLU A 50 3.10 -2.88 -1.85
C GLU A 50 2.68 -4.32 -1.52
N LEU A 51 3.52 -5.02 -0.77
CA LEU A 51 3.28 -6.38 -0.30
C LEU A 51 3.39 -6.41 1.21
N PHE A 52 2.31 -6.85 1.85
CA PHE A 52 2.24 -7.01 3.30
C PHE A 52 2.08 -8.47 3.66
N ASN A 53 2.70 -8.88 4.75
CA ASN A 53 2.31 -10.07 5.47
C ASN A 53 1.31 -9.71 6.57
N HIS A 54 0.31 -10.56 6.76
CA HIS A 54 -0.68 -10.42 7.81
C HIS A 54 -0.86 -11.77 8.51
N TRP A 55 -0.65 -11.81 9.82
CA TRP A 55 -0.75 -13.05 10.62
C TRP A 55 -2.01 -13.10 11.48
N TYR A 56 -2.31 -11.97 12.15
CA TYR A 56 -3.41 -11.80 13.09
C TYR A 56 -3.98 -10.40 12.97
N SER A 57 -5.15 -10.17 13.58
CA SER A 57 -5.77 -8.86 13.64
C SER A 57 -4.76 -7.79 14.04
N LEU A 58 -4.72 -6.71 13.26
CA LEU A 58 -3.82 -5.56 13.46
C LEU A 58 -2.32 -5.93 13.57
N SER A 59 -1.90 -6.99 12.88
CA SER A 59 -0.50 -7.42 12.83
C SER A 59 -0.05 -7.54 11.38
N TYR A 60 0.63 -6.50 10.92
CA TYR A 60 1.14 -6.37 9.57
C TYR A 60 2.65 -6.16 9.55
N ALA A 61 3.31 -6.72 8.54
CA ALA A 61 4.67 -6.37 8.20
C ALA A 61 4.78 -6.10 6.70
N GLU A 62 5.36 -4.96 6.34
CA GLU A 62 5.68 -4.65 4.95
C GLU A 62 6.86 -5.51 4.51
N LEU A 63 6.63 -6.32 3.48
CA LEU A 63 7.64 -7.18 2.89
C LEU A 63 8.33 -6.52 1.70
N ARG A 64 7.59 -5.67 0.96
CA ARG A 64 8.09 -5.01 -0.24
C ARG A 64 7.28 -3.76 -0.53
N GLN A 65 7.98 -2.68 -0.88
CA GLN A 65 7.40 -1.47 -1.46
C GLN A 65 8.26 -1.03 -2.63
N ILE A 66 7.65 -0.85 -3.81
CA ILE A 66 8.32 -0.38 -5.01
C ILE A 66 7.41 0.63 -5.72
N THR A 67 8.00 1.74 -6.16
CA THR A 67 7.35 2.74 -7.01
C THR A 67 8.10 2.79 -8.33
N ILE A 68 7.38 2.61 -9.44
CA ILE A 68 7.93 2.63 -10.81
C ILE A 68 7.24 3.77 -11.57
N PRO A 69 7.98 4.72 -12.17
CA PRO A 69 7.40 5.69 -13.08
C PRO A 69 6.65 4.99 -14.22
N LEU A 70 5.42 5.43 -14.50
CA LEU A 70 4.51 4.74 -15.41
C LEU A 70 5.06 4.65 -16.83
N ASP A 71 5.76 5.70 -17.28
CA ASP A 71 6.48 5.78 -18.56
C ASP A 71 7.62 4.76 -18.66
N SER A 72 8.27 4.44 -17.55
CA SER A 72 9.38 3.47 -17.47
C SER A 72 8.94 2.02 -17.23
N LEU A 73 7.64 1.76 -17.03
CA LEU A 73 7.16 0.43 -16.61
C LEU A 73 7.52 -0.70 -17.58
N ASN A 74 7.47 -0.42 -18.89
CA ASN A 74 7.82 -1.41 -19.91
C ASN A 74 9.32 -1.76 -19.86
N GLU A 75 10.18 -0.76 -19.75
CA GLU A 75 11.62 -0.95 -19.61
C GLU A 75 11.95 -1.71 -18.32
N PHE A 76 11.32 -1.33 -17.20
CA PHE A 76 11.43 -2.04 -15.93
C PHE A 76 11.09 -3.53 -16.08
N ASN A 77 9.98 -3.87 -16.73
CA ASN A 77 9.54 -5.25 -16.93
C ASN A 77 10.44 -6.08 -17.86
N GLN A 78 11.14 -5.42 -18.80
CA GLN A 78 12.10 -6.09 -19.69
C GLN A 78 13.42 -6.37 -18.98
N LYS A 79 13.91 -5.41 -18.18
CA LYS A 79 15.18 -5.52 -17.45
C LYS A 79 15.07 -6.34 -16.16
N ASN A 80 13.89 -6.37 -15.52
CA ASN A 80 13.67 -7.09 -14.26
C ASN A 80 13.13 -8.51 -14.51
N ASP A 81 13.89 -9.51 -14.11
CA ASP A 81 13.52 -10.92 -14.23
C ASP A 81 12.73 -11.44 -13.00
N SER A 82 12.79 -10.72 -11.88
CA SER A 82 12.26 -11.12 -10.57
C SER A 82 10.88 -10.55 -10.26
N LEU A 83 10.56 -9.36 -10.79
CA LEU A 83 9.33 -8.64 -10.58
C LEU A 83 8.81 -8.10 -11.92
N LYS A 84 7.56 -8.41 -12.25
CA LYS A 84 6.86 -7.86 -13.41
C LYS A 84 5.46 -7.42 -13.05
N ILE A 85 5.07 -6.25 -13.54
CA ILE A 85 3.75 -5.66 -13.34
C ILE A 85 3.19 -5.24 -14.70
N GLU A 86 2.17 -5.95 -15.19
CA GLU A 86 1.50 -5.61 -16.44
C GLU A 86 0.11 -5.03 -16.13
N ILE A 87 -0.11 -3.76 -16.48
CA ILE A 87 -1.43 -3.12 -16.38
C ILE A 87 -2.27 -3.57 -17.58
N ARG A 88 -3.50 -3.99 -17.30
CA ARG A 88 -4.50 -4.36 -18.32
C ARG A 88 -5.83 -3.72 -17.94
N LYS A 89 -6.76 -3.60 -18.89
CA LYS A 89 -8.09 -3.04 -18.64
C LYS A 89 -8.77 -3.76 -17.45
N GLY A 90 -8.99 -3.05 -16.36
CA GLY A 90 -9.65 -3.54 -15.13
C GLY A 90 -8.89 -4.57 -14.30
N ARG A 91 -7.59 -4.81 -14.56
CA ARG A 91 -6.77 -5.74 -13.77
C ARG A 91 -5.28 -5.52 -13.93
N VAL A 92 -4.51 -5.97 -12.95
CA VAL A 92 -3.04 -6.01 -13.02
C VAL A 92 -2.54 -7.44 -12.95
N LYS A 93 -1.60 -7.83 -13.82
CA LYS A 93 -0.88 -9.10 -13.69
C LYS A 93 0.43 -8.83 -12.96
N LEU A 94 0.60 -9.47 -11.81
CA LEU A 94 1.80 -9.39 -10.98
C LEU A 94 2.54 -10.72 -11.02
N VAL A 95 3.84 -10.66 -11.26
CA VAL A 95 4.79 -11.74 -11.01
C VAL A 95 5.85 -11.22 -10.05
N ASP A 96 5.96 -11.81 -8.86
CA ASP A 96 7.02 -11.54 -7.89
C ASP A 96 7.63 -12.88 -7.47
N LYS A 97 8.78 -13.23 -8.06
CA LYS A 97 9.47 -14.51 -7.84
C LYS A 97 9.95 -14.66 -6.40
N LYS A 98 10.38 -13.58 -5.75
CA LYS A 98 10.89 -13.58 -4.37
C LYS A 98 9.84 -14.13 -3.40
N TYR A 99 8.58 -13.74 -3.59
CA TYR A 99 7.45 -14.17 -2.74
C TYR A 99 6.57 -15.24 -3.40
N ARG A 100 7.04 -15.87 -4.48
CA ARG A 100 6.32 -16.90 -5.25
C ARG A 100 4.90 -16.45 -5.62
N LEU A 101 4.75 -15.19 -6.03
CA LEU A 101 3.49 -14.61 -6.51
C LEU A 101 3.48 -14.62 -8.04
N SER A 102 2.46 -15.23 -8.63
CA SER A 102 2.16 -15.11 -10.05
C SER A 102 0.66 -15.14 -10.19
N ARG A 103 0.05 -13.97 -10.36
CA ARG A 103 -1.41 -13.86 -10.33
C ARG A 103 -1.95 -12.64 -11.06
N LYS A 104 -3.20 -12.78 -11.50
CA LYS A 104 -4.04 -11.67 -11.94
C LYS A 104 -4.72 -11.08 -10.70
N ILE A 105 -4.63 -9.77 -10.57
CA ILE A 105 -5.13 -8.98 -9.45
C ILE A 105 -6.28 -8.13 -9.98
N TYR A 106 -7.42 -8.30 -9.35
CA TYR A 106 -8.63 -7.51 -9.55
C TYR A 106 -8.83 -6.65 -8.31
N HIS A 107 -9.95 -5.94 -8.19
CA HIS A 107 -10.32 -5.32 -6.93
C HIS A 107 -10.85 -6.41 -5.96
N ARG A 108 -10.19 -6.61 -4.83
CA ARG A 108 -10.66 -7.46 -3.72
C ARG A 108 -10.61 -6.73 -2.40
N ASN A 109 -11.52 -7.05 -1.49
CA ASN A 109 -11.47 -6.48 -0.15
C ASN A 109 -10.22 -6.95 0.60
N LEU A 110 -9.49 -5.99 1.18
CA LEU A 110 -8.36 -6.21 2.08
C LEU A 110 -8.86 -6.45 3.51
N CYS A 111 -8.00 -6.94 4.40
CA CYS A 111 -8.32 -7.05 5.83
C CYS A 111 -8.37 -5.67 6.49
N ALA A 112 -7.56 -4.73 6.00
CA ALA A 112 -7.55 -3.34 6.41
C ALA A 112 -7.20 -2.44 5.21
N SER A 113 -7.40 -1.12 5.35
CA SER A 113 -6.98 -0.19 4.31
C SER A 113 -5.46 -0.21 4.11
N ALA A 114 -4.98 0.15 2.90
CA ALA A 114 -3.54 0.24 2.63
C ALA A 114 -2.81 1.18 3.60
N SER A 115 -3.41 2.34 3.92
CA SER A 115 -2.87 3.28 4.91
C SER A 115 -2.74 2.64 6.30
N THR A 116 -3.79 1.93 6.76
CA THR A 116 -3.76 1.22 8.04
C THR A 116 -2.66 0.16 8.06
N MET A 117 -2.53 -0.63 6.99
CA MET A 117 -1.47 -1.65 6.88
C MET A 117 -0.07 -1.04 6.97
N ARG A 118 0.19 0.09 6.29
CA ARG A 118 1.47 0.81 6.36
C ARG A 118 1.77 1.30 7.76
N LYS A 119 0.81 1.93 8.43
CA LYS A 119 0.96 2.44 9.81
C LYS A 119 1.32 1.31 10.77
N ILE A 120 0.58 0.21 10.74
CA ILE A 120 0.86 -0.95 11.60
C ILE A 120 2.23 -1.56 11.26
N SER A 121 2.54 -1.70 9.97
CA SER A 121 3.84 -2.20 9.51
C SER A 121 4.99 -1.32 9.95
N PHE A 122 4.80 0.00 9.98
CA PHE A 122 5.77 0.95 10.49
C PHE A 122 6.00 0.76 11.99
N ALA A 123 4.93 0.70 12.79
CA ALA A 123 5.05 0.43 14.24
C ALA A 123 5.73 -0.92 14.50
N TYR A 124 5.42 -1.95 13.72
CA TYR A 124 6.07 -3.26 13.79
C TYR A 124 7.57 -3.20 13.47
N LYS A 125 7.94 -2.48 12.41
CA LYS A 125 9.35 -2.27 12.06
C LYS A 125 10.11 -1.60 13.22
N ILE A 126 9.55 -0.53 13.79
CA ILE A 126 10.17 0.18 14.91
C ILE A 126 10.28 -0.72 16.15
N SER A 127 9.21 -1.43 16.51
CA SER A 127 9.21 -2.30 17.68
C SER A 127 10.15 -3.50 17.53
N SER A 128 10.32 -4.03 16.31
CA SER A 128 11.21 -5.18 16.04
C SER A 128 12.69 -4.90 16.32
N GLN A 129 13.07 -3.61 16.40
CA GLN A 129 14.41 -3.17 16.78
C GLN A 129 14.60 -3.07 18.30
N GLN A 130 13.54 -3.31 19.08
CA GLN A 130 13.53 -3.22 20.54
C GLN A 130 13.34 -4.61 21.14
N LYS A 131 14.01 -4.91 22.25
CA LYS A 131 13.94 -6.25 22.86
C LYS A 131 12.57 -6.58 23.46
N ASN A 132 11.91 -5.61 24.09
CA ASN A 132 10.74 -5.85 24.94
C ASN A 132 9.55 -4.92 24.65
N ILE A 133 9.50 -4.32 23.48
CA ILE A 133 8.40 -3.42 23.10
C ILE A 133 7.67 -4.07 21.92
N ARG A 134 6.38 -4.33 22.07
CA ARG A 134 5.53 -4.83 20.99
C ARG A 134 4.95 -3.67 20.19
N HIS A 135 4.62 -3.92 18.93
CA HIS A 135 4.18 -2.88 17.99
C HIS A 135 2.91 -2.17 18.44
N PHE A 136 1.95 -2.90 19.01
CA PHE A 136 0.68 -2.35 19.51
C PHE A 136 0.83 -1.52 20.78
N GLU A 137 2.02 -1.47 21.39
CA GLU A 137 2.29 -0.61 22.54
C GLU A 137 2.79 0.79 22.13
N LEU A 138 3.05 0.98 20.83
CA LEU A 138 3.59 2.23 20.29
C LEU A 138 2.52 3.19 19.79
N TYR A 139 1.25 2.81 19.86
CA TYR A 139 0.11 3.63 19.41
C TYR A 139 -1.19 3.09 20.00
N ASP A 140 -2.19 3.95 20.13
CA ASP A 140 -3.56 3.56 20.47
C ASP A 140 -4.37 3.29 19.19
N ARG A 141 -5.45 2.50 19.26
CA ARG A 141 -6.22 2.11 18.06
C ARG A 141 -6.75 3.32 17.28
N GLU A 142 -7.07 4.39 17.99
CA GLU A 142 -7.59 5.67 17.54
C GLU A 142 -6.54 6.42 16.72
N ASP A 143 -5.26 6.24 17.01
CA ASP A 143 -4.16 6.86 16.27
C ASP A 143 -4.10 6.35 14.83
N LEU A 144 -4.66 5.17 14.52
CA LEU A 144 -4.72 4.65 13.14
C LEU A 144 -5.53 5.55 12.19
N LYS A 145 -6.37 6.44 12.73
CA LYS A 145 -7.14 7.44 11.99
C LYS A 145 -6.31 8.68 11.62
N LEU A 146 -5.17 8.90 12.26
CA LEU A 146 -4.28 10.03 11.96
C LEU A 146 -3.65 9.88 10.58
N GLU A 147 -3.15 10.97 10.02
CA GLU A 147 -2.34 10.89 8.80
C GLU A 147 -1.02 10.15 9.05
N GLU A 148 -0.41 9.59 8.00
CA GLU A 148 0.78 8.73 8.16
C GLU A 148 1.94 9.43 8.86
N GLU A 149 2.18 10.71 8.58
CA GLU A 149 3.25 11.46 9.22
C GLU A 149 2.98 11.71 10.72
N GLU A 150 1.74 12.05 11.06
CA GLU A 150 1.33 12.27 12.45
C GLU A 150 1.39 10.98 13.26
N PHE A 151 0.93 9.88 12.67
CA PHE A 151 1.04 8.55 13.25
C PHE A 151 2.51 8.18 13.55
N ARG A 152 3.43 8.44 12.60
CA ARG A 152 4.86 8.18 12.82
C ARG A 152 5.42 8.99 13.99
N LYS A 153 5.01 10.28 14.12
CA LYS A 153 5.40 11.12 15.26
C LYS A 153 4.89 10.53 16.58
N LYS A 154 3.64 10.04 16.63
CA LYS A 154 3.07 9.34 17.80
C LYS A 154 3.88 8.11 18.20
N VAL A 155 4.19 7.25 17.23
CA VAL A 155 5.01 6.04 17.45
C VAL A 155 6.36 6.38 18.06
N PHE A 156 7.07 7.40 17.55
CA PHE A 156 8.34 7.81 18.13
C PHE A 156 8.20 8.46 19.51
N GLY A 157 7.12 9.18 19.76
CA GLY A 157 6.81 9.72 21.10
C GLY A 157 6.65 8.62 22.13
N LYS A 158 5.77 7.65 21.85
CA LYS A 158 5.53 6.47 22.71
C LYS A 158 6.78 5.61 22.89
N LEU A 159 7.58 5.46 21.84
CA LEU A 159 8.86 4.76 21.95
C LEU A 159 9.78 5.42 22.98
N LYS A 160 9.96 6.75 22.90
CA LYS A 160 10.79 7.51 23.84
C LYS A 160 10.29 7.41 25.29
N GLU A 161 8.98 7.38 25.49
CA GLU A 161 8.37 7.19 26.82
C GLU A 161 8.71 5.81 27.40
N LYS A 162 8.77 4.77 26.56
CA LYS A 162 9.01 3.38 26.98
C LYS A 162 10.49 3.01 27.12
N THR A 163 11.39 3.77 26.51
CA THR A 163 12.84 3.54 26.57
C THR A 163 13.57 4.46 27.55
N LYS A 164 12.84 5.34 28.24
CA LYS A 164 13.34 6.09 29.40
C LYS A 164 13.26 5.24 30.65
#